data_AF-W1YQ33-F1
#
_entry.id   AF-W1YQ33-F1
#
_cell.length_a   1.000
_cell.length_b   1.000
_cell.length_c   1.000
_cell.angle_alpha   90.00
_cell.angle_beta   90.00
_cell.angle_gamma   90.00
#
_symmetry.space_group_name_H-M   'P 1'
#
loop_
_entity.id
_entity.type
_entity.pdbx_description
1 polymer ?
#
loop_
_entity_poly.entity_id
_entity_poly.type
_entity_poly.pdbx_seq_one_letter_code
_entity_poly.pdbx_strand_id
1 'polypeptide(L)'
;MKDLNVAIDINKGMLGVINDMNELNFVDGIKTLNKLYGVTLKALARHTGINYSTLRCMCNTEDKCISNANCREAIQNLKVIYISK
;
A
#
# COMPACT_ATOMS: atom_id res chain seq x y z
N MET A 1 11.34 28.60 17.25
CA MET A 1 10.67 27.29 17.41
C MET A 1 10.88 26.55 16.11
N LYS A 2 11.72 25.51 16.15
CA LYS A 2 12.15 24.75 14.96
C LYS A 2 11.00 23.86 14.49
N ASP A 3 10.75 23.84 13.19
CA ASP A 3 9.83 22.98 12.44
C ASP A 3 10.15 21.48 12.57
N LEU A 4 10.07 20.93 13.79
CA LEU A 4 10.48 19.56 14.14
C LEU A 4 9.31 18.59 14.34
N ASN A 5 8.05 19.05 14.33
CA ASN A 5 6.88 18.23 14.69
C ASN A 5 5.91 17.92 13.54
N VAL A 6 6.10 18.47 12.33
CA VAL A 6 5.16 18.26 11.20
C VAL A 6 5.60 17.10 10.29
N ALA A 7 6.88 16.73 10.34
CA ALA A 7 7.33 15.42 9.89
C ALA A 7 7.01 14.38 10.98
N ILE A 8 5.71 14.20 11.30
CA ILE A 8 5.25 12.86 11.70
C ILE A 8 5.63 12.00 10.51
N ASP A 9 6.79 11.37 10.66
CA ASP A 9 7.56 10.62 9.69
C ASP A 9 6.59 9.94 8.72
N ILE A 10 6.45 10.47 7.51
CA ILE A 10 5.50 9.98 6.49
C ILE A 10 5.67 8.46 6.34
N ASN A 11 6.89 7.97 6.54
CA ASN A 11 7.23 6.56 6.63
C ASN A 11 6.48 5.82 7.76
N LYS A 12 6.42 6.35 8.99
CA LYS A 12 5.65 5.74 10.11
C LYS A 12 4.16 5.61 9.78
N GLY A 13 3.58 6.60 9.10
CA GLY A 13 2.19 6.52 8.63
C GLY A 13 1.99 5.41 7.60
N MET A 14 2.85 5.32 6.60
CA MET A 14 2.84 4.24 5.60
C MET A 14 3.01 2.85 6.24
N LEU A 15 3.89 2.74 7.24
CA LEU A 15 4.11 1.50 7.98
C LEU A 15 2.86 1.06 8.75
N GLY A 16 2.14 2.00 9.38
CA GLY A 16 0.87 1.71 10.04
C GLY A 16 -0.15 1.12 9.06
N VAL A 17 -0.33 1.77 7.91
CA VAL A 17 -1.22 1.28 6.86
C VAL A 17 -0.85 -0.13 6.42
N ILE A 18 0.42 -0.39 6.10
CA ILE A 18 0.88 -1.71 5.63
C ILE A 18 0.73 -2.78 6.71
N ASN A 19 0.90 -2.44 7.99
CA ASN A 19 0.72 -3.37 9.10
C ASN A 19 -0.73 -3.80 9.28
N ASP A 20 -1.66 -2.85 9.14
CA ASP A 20 -3.10 -3.06 9.31
C ASP A 20 -3.78 -3.65 8.06
N MET A 21 -3.05 -3.75 6.95
CA MET A 21 -3.55 -4.36 5.71
C MET A 21 -3.79 -5.86 5.85
N ASN A 22 -4.97 -6.28 5.38
CA ASN A 22 -5.43 -7.65 5.24
C ASN A 22 -6.24 -7.80 3.93
N GLU A 23 -6.81 -8.96 3.68
CA GLU A 23 -7.49 -9.26 2.43
C GLU A 23 -8.81 -8.50 2.24
N LEU A 24 -9.43 -8.01 3.31
CA LEU A 24 -10.68 -7.26 3.26
C LEU A 24 -10.43 -5.80 2.89
N ASN A 25 -9.42 -5.18 3.48
CA ASN A 25 -9.11 -3.75 3.30
C ASN A 25 -7.98 -3.49 2.29
N PHE A 26 -7.54 -4.51 1.54
CA PHE A 26 -6.39 -4.40 0.65
C PHE A 26 -6.49 -3.23 -0.34
N VAL A 27 -7.65 -3.08 -1.00
CA VAL A 27 -7.88 -2.03 -1.99
C VAL A 27 -7.81 -0.64 -1.34
N ASP A 28 -8.36 -0.48 -0.14
CA ASP A 28 -8.29 0.76 0.62
C ASP A 28 -6.87 1.08 1.08
N GLY A 29 -6.10 0.07 1.48
CA GLY A 29 -4.68 0.20 1.81
C GLY A 29 -3.87 0.71 0.62
N ILE A 30 -4.05 0.10 -0.56
CA ILE A 30 -3.39 0.57 -1.80
C ILE A 30 -3.80 2.00 -2.16
N LYS A 31 -5.09 2.33 -2.07
CA LYS A 31 -5.59 3.69 -2.34
C LYS A 31 -5.01 4.70 -1.36
N THR A 32 -4.92 4.34 -0.08
CA THR A 32 -4.33 5.16 0.97
C THR A 32 -2.86 5.44 0.68
N LEU A 33 -2.07 4.41 0.38
CA LEU A 33 -0.67 4.55 -0.02
C LEU A 33 -0.50 5.42 -1.27
N ASN A 34 -1.42 5.29 -2.25
CA ASN A 34 -1.35 6.07 -3.48
C ASN A 34 -1.78 7.53 -3.33
N LYS A 35 -2.93 7.79 -2.70
CA LYS A 35 -3.54 9.13 -2.62
C LYS A 35 -3.00 9.96 -1.46
N LEU A 36 -2.79 9.35 -0.29
CA LEU A 36 -2.40 10.08 0.92
C LEU A 36 -0.87 10.13 1.09
N TYR A 37 -0.18 9.05 0.71
CA TYR A 37 1.27 8.95 0.86
C TYR A 37 2.05 9.11 -0.45
N GLY A 38 1.37 9.34 -1.57
CA GLY A 38 2.00 9.64 -2.87
C GLY A 38 2.75 8.48 -3.52
N VAL A 39 2.60 7.24 -3.03
CA VAL A 39 3.26 6.08 -3.63
C VAL A 39 2.60 5.78 -4.97
N THR A 40 3.36 5.89 -6.06
CA THR A 40 2.78 5.66 -7.39
C THR A 40 2.24 4.23 -7.54
N LEU A 41 1.11 4.07 -8.24
CA LEU A 41 0.58 2.74 -8.56
C LEU A 41 1.60 1.86 -9.31
N LYS A 42 2.53 2.46 -10.06
CA LYS A 42 3.63 1.73 -10.71
C LYS A 42 4.62 1.15 -9.69
N ALA A 43 4.95 1.90 -8.64
CA ALA A 43 5.80 1.42 -7.55
C ALA A 43 5.08 0.32 -6.75
N LEU A 44 3.80 0.55 -6.41
CA LEU A 44 2.99 -0.47 -5.74
C LEU A 44 2.88 -1.76 -6.58
N ALA A 45 2.70 -1.66 -7.90
CA ALA A 45 2.70 -2.82 -8.80
C ALA A 45 4.01 -3.61 -8.73
N ARG A 46 5.15 -2.92 -8.80
CA ARG A 46 6.48 -3.53 -8.69
C ARG A 46 6.68 -4.23 -7.34
N HIS A 47 6.19 -3.64 -6.27
CA HIS A 47 6.40 -4.15 -4.91
C HIS A 47 5.41 -5.25 -4.52
N THR A 48 4.17 -5.18 -4.98
CA THR A 48 3.13 -6.19 -4.69
C THR A 48 3.22 -7.41 -5.60
N GLY A 49 3.88 -7.31 -6.76
CA GLY A 49 3.85 -8.34 -7.80
C GLY A 49 2.55 -8.35 -8.62
N ILE A 50 1.62 -7.43 -8.35
CA ILE A 50 0.35 -7.30 -9.07
C ILE A 50 0.55 -6.37 -10.27
N ASN A 51 -0.05 -6.73 -11.41
CA ASN A 51 -0.01 -5.88 -12.61
C ASN A 51 -0.59 -4.48 -12.31
N TYR A 52 0.08 -3.45 -12.84
CA TYR A 52 -0.38 -2.06 -12.78
C TYR A 52 -1.83 -1.88 -13.25
N SER A 53 -2.25 -2.53 -14.35
CA SER A 53 -3.63 -2.42 -14.85
C SER A 53 -4.63 -3.00 -13.86
N THR A 54 -4.29 -4.12 -13.21
CA THR A 54 -5.09 -4.76 -12.17
C THR A 54 -5.20 -3.86 -10.94
N LEU A 55 -4.10 -3.29 -10.44
CA LEU A 55 -4.13 -2.33 -9.33
C LEU A 55 -4.96 -1.08 -9.68
N ARG A 56 -4.78 -0.53 -10.88
CA ARG A 56 -5.57 0.61 -11.35
C ARG A 56 -7.05 0.28 -11.43
N CYS A 57 -7.40 -0.92 -11.90
CA CYS A 57 -8.77 -1.41 -11.93
C CYS A 57 -9.36 -1.45 -10.53
N MET A 58 -8.72 -2.18 -9.60
CA MET A 58 -9.19 -2.31 -8.21
C MET A 58 -9.34 -0.94 -7.52
N CYS A 59 -8.41 0.00 -7.74
CA CYS A 59 -8.53 1.35 -7.16
C CYS A 59 -9.69 2.18 -7.74
N ASN A 60 -10.10 1.91 -8.98
CA ASN A 60 -11.19 2.61 -9.65
C ASN A 60 -12.56 2.00 -9.37
N THR A 61 -12.65 0.67 -9.31
CA THR A 61 -13.90 -0.05 -9.06
C THR A 61 -14.17 -0.27 -7.58
N GLU A 62 -13.14 -0.12 -6.74
CA GLU A 62 -13.18 -0.43 -5.30
C GLU A 62 -13.37 -1.93 -5.01
N ASP A 63 -13.33 -2.77 -6.04
CA ASP A 63 -13.49 -4.21 -5.95
C ASP A 63 -12.14 -4.93 -6.01
N LYS A 64 -11.90 -5.82 -5.04
CA LYS A 64 -10.74 -6.72 -5.08
C LYS A 64 -10.96 -7.82 -6.12
N CYS A 65 -10.27 -7.72 -7.25
CA CYS A 65 -10.34 -8.69 -8.35
C CYS A 65 -9.18 -9.71 -8.36
N ILE A 66 -8.59 -10.00 -7.19
CA ILE A 66 -7.49 -10.97 -7.02
C ILE A 66 -7.84 -12.00 -5.93
N SER A 67 -7.19 -13.16 -5.99
CA SER A 67 -7.35 -14.19 -4.96
C SER A 67 -6.81 -13.73 -3.61
N ASN A 68 -7.33 -14.30 -2.52
CA ASN A 68 -6.80 -14.04 -1.18
C ASN A 68 -5.34 -14.46 -1.03
N ALA A 69 -4.90 -15.52 -1.73
CA ALA A 69 -3.50 -15.95 -1.75
C ALA A 69 -2.59 -14.86 -2.34
N ASN A 70 -2.92 -14.35 -3.52
CA ASN A 70 -2.17 -13.27 -4.17
C ASN A 70 -2.21 -11.98 -3.34
N CYS A 71 -3.32 -11.72 -2.66
CA CYS A 71 -3.46 -10.58 -1.76
C CYS A 71 -2.51 -10.69 -0.56
N ARG A 72 -2.44 -11.85 0.11
CA ARG A 72 -1.52 -12.08 1.23
C ARG A 72 -0.07 -11.94 0.81
N GLU A 73 0.29 -12.50 -0.34
CA GLU A 73 1.63 -12.38 -0.90
C GLU A 73 1.99 -10.93 -1.19
N ALA A 74 1.08 -10.17 -1.82
CA ALA A 74 1.26 -8.75 -2.08
C ALA A 74 1.49 -7.93 -0.80
N ILE A 75 0.70 -8.19 0.25
CA ILE A 75 0.86 -7.55 1.56
C ILE A 75 2.21 -7.93 2.18
N GLN A 76 2.59 -9.21 2.14
CA GLN A 76 3.86 -9.66 2.68
C GLN A 76 5.06 -9.01 1.96
N ASN A 77 5.00 -8.87 0.63
CA ASN A 77 6.04 -8.21 -0.13
C ASN A 77 6.17 -6.72 0.26
N LEU A 78 5.04 -6.02 0.45
CA LEU A 78 5.05 -4.64 0.98
C LEU A 78 5.67 -4.57 2.38
N LYS A 79 5.37 -5.52 3.26
CA LYS A 79 5.96 -5.60 4.61
C LYS A 79 7.48 -5.75 4.54
N VAL A 80 8.00 -6.63 3.69
CA VAL A 80 9.46 -6.82 3.52
C VAL A 80 10.13 -5.53 3.04
N ILE A 81 9.53 -4.81 2.09
CA ILE A 81 10.15 -3.62 1.48
C ILE A 81 10.15 -2.42 2.42
N TYR A 82 9.04 -2.21 3.14
CA TYR A 82 8.84 -1.00 3.93
C TYR A 82 9.16 -1.21 5.41
N ILE A 83 8.89 -2.37 6.01
CA ILE A 83 9.05 -2.62 7.45
C ILE A 83 10.43 -3.16 7.80
N SER A 84 11.11 -3.91 6.91
CA SER A 84 12.42 -4.51 7.21
C SER A 84 13.60 -3.52 7.12
N LYS A 85 13.38 -2.22 7.36
CA LYS A 85 14.43 -1.20 7.45
C LYS A 85 14.54 -0.62 8.85
#